data_AF-A0A1S6XX84-F1
#
_entry.id   AF-A0A1S6XX84-F1
#
_cell.length_a   1.000
_cell.length_b   1.000
_cell.length_c   1.000
_cell.angle_alpha   90.00
_cell.angle_beta   90.00
_cell.angle_gamma   90.00
#
_symmetry.space_group_name_H-M   'P 1'
#
loop_
_entity.id
_entity.type
_entity.pdbx_description
1 polymer ?
#
loop_
_entity_poly.entity_id
_entity_poly.type
_entity_poly.pdbx_seq_one_letter_code
_entity_poly.pdbx_strand_id
1 'polypeptide(L)'
;RHLVLCLMLATLSTSELVIDVQPSVISPEITPQLVINCSITNNQVQQLDLIKSLTLSRYNENTKEFNDLFTLNSSTLDLKQQLQLKYSQVSFGNLYITLSLPNPTQFDAKIYRCNATGDNADGANISLFAKMAVEYETNSTALIEEIRHCKKNENICKCSLKKVDHVEITQKSRFQFYASSEIIQELIEPLTLKCLFKTLIQGQKETSTLQSLYIIHEINGVIAFINKQQPVVTPIIDGHLKNVEGEIFDNESKDSYLQVTWNNLKHSESGKYFCEAHVNCSDGRFDKLIDIVTIIVRGSTLEDLVKVIQKLQRQAEVDKETIRENQNKIKIIKDLDTNQQDIISLKEDMNTTKQDIMSIKEDLDTKSQNILSIRENFDTNKHNMIIFQDNLTMTVANLSAALKEVENSVNKLLQYYLVPHRSCRNVISNETRVIVTLSSGLKVMCDTKT
;
A
#
# COMPACT_ATOMS: atom_id res chain seq x y z
N ARG A 1 5.29 -85.86 -29.74
CA ARG A 1 4.52 -84.98 -30.65
C ARG A 1 3.05 -85.01 -30.22
N HIS A 2 2.59 -84.05 -29.44
CA HIS A 2 1.25 -83.48 -29.53
C HIS A 2 1.36 -82.05 -29.01
N LEU A 3 1.17 -81.11 -29.95
CA LEU A 3 1.37 -79.68 -29.82
C LEU A 3 0.16 -79.11 -29.06
N VAL A 4 0.37 -78.56 -27.86
CA VAL A 4 -0.65 -77.74 -27.18
C VAL A 4 -0.56 -76.36 -27.81
N LEU A 5 -1.50 -76.07 -28.70
CA LEU A 5 -1.65 -74.76 -29.33
C LEU A 5 -2.26 -73.80 -28.30
N CYS A 6 -1.40 -73.06 -27.59
CA CYS A 6 -1.80 -71.99 -26.70
C CYS A 6 -2.24 -70.80 -27.56
N LEU A 7 -3.55 -70.70 -27.86
CA LEU A 7 -4.15 -69.52 -28.45
C LEU A 7 -4.18 -68.41 -27.38
N MET A 8 -3.13 -67.61 -27.37
CA MET A 8 -3.11 -66.31 -26.69
C MET A 8 -4.14 -65.42 -27.40
N LEU A 9 -5.30 -65.24 -26.78
CA LEU A 9 -6.21 -64.14 -27.10
C LEU A 9 -5.48 -62.84 -26.71
N ALA A 10 -4.74 -62.27 -27.65
CA ALA A 10 -4.32 -60.88 -27.56
C ALA A 10 -5.60 -60.04 -27.54
N THR A 11 -5.89 -59.41 -26.40
CA THR A 11 -6.95 -58.41 -26.29
C THR A 11 -6.57 -57.22 -27.16
N LEU A 12 -7.04 -57.22 -28.41
CA LEU A 12 -7.11 -56.02 -29.24
C LEU A 12 -8.02 -55.03 -28.51
N SER A 13 -7.46 -53.96 -27.93
CA SER A 13 -8.26 -52.92 -27.29
C SER A 13 -9.01 -52.15 -28.38
N THR A 14 -10.24 -52.57 -28.65
CA THR A 14 -11.14 -51.83 -29.53
C THR A 14 -11.53 -50.53 -28.82
N SER A 15 -11.36 -49.41 -29.52
CA SER A 15 -11.81 -48.09 -29.07
C SER A 15 -13.34 -48.02 -29.13
N GLU A 16 -13.97 -47.94 -27.97
CA GLU A 16 -15.41 -48.04 -27.75
C GLU A 16 -15.94 -46.79 -27.02
N LEU A 17 -17.17 -46.40 -27.35
CA LEU A 17 -17.94 -45.38 -26.64
C LEU A 17 -18.43 -45.97 -25.32
N VAL A 18 -17.95 -45.45 -24.20
CA VAL A 18 -18.20 -46.00 -22.87
C VAL A 18 -19.07 -45.05 -22.07
N ILE A 19 -20.10 -45.62 -21.44
CA ILE A 19 -20.78 -45.00 -20.31
C ILE A 19 -20.60 -45.88 -19.09
N ASP A 20 -20.09 -45.27 -18.01
CA ASP A 20 -19.87 -45.93 -16.73
C ASP A 20 -20.62 -45.15 -15.65
N VAL A 21 -21.31 -45.87 -14.77
CA VAL A 21 -22.11 -45.26 -13.71
C VAL A 21 -21.84 -45.94 -12.39
N GLN A 22 -21.40 -45.13 -11.41
CA GLN A 22 -20.98 -45.61 -10.11
C GLN A 22 -21.68 -44.83 -8.98
N PRO A 23 -22.43 -45.49 -8.08
CA PRO A 23 -22.90 -46.88 -8.16
C PRO A 23 -24.08 -47.04 -9.15
N SER A 24 -24.31 -48.26 -9.66
CA SER A 24 -25.44 -48.58 -10.54
C SER A 24 -26.80 -48.63 -9.83
N VAL A 25 -26.78 -48.73 -8.49
CA VAL A 25 -27.95 -48.70 -7.63
C VAL A 25 -27.76 -47.60 -6.60
N ILE A 26 -28.74 -46.72 -6.47
CA ILE A 26 -28.75 -45.64 -5.47
C ILE A 26 -29.84 -45.87 -4.43
N SER A 27 -29.52 -45.52 -3.19
CA SER A 27 -30.45 -45.56 -2.06
C SER A 27 -30.46 -44.20 -1.36
N PRO A 28 -31.65 -43.71 -0.94
CA PRO A 28 -31.75 -42.47 -0.21
C PRO A 28 -30.94 -42.58 1.08
N GLU A 29 -30.25 -41.49 1.46
CA GLU A 29 -29.45 -41.37 2.69
C GLU A 29 -28.17 -42.24 2.78
N ILE A 30 -28.01 -43.26 1.94
CA ILE A 30 -26.82 -44.14 1.92
C ILE A 30 -25.85 -43.73 0.81
N THR A 31 -26.33 -43.47 -0.40
CA THR A 31 -25.45 -43.17 -1.53
C THR A 31 -24.95 -41.73 -1.42
N PRO A 32 -23.65 -41.48 -1.17
CA PRO A 32 -23.15 -40.11 -0.98
C PRO A 32 -23.01 -39.37 -2.31
N GLN A 33 -22.73 -40.11 -3.38
CA GLN A 33 -22.44 -39.55 -4.69
C GLN A 33 -22.78 -40.57 -5.78
N LEU A 34 -23.40 -40.09 -6.85
CA LEU A 34 -23.59 -40.80 -8.10
C LEU A 34 -22.70 -40.14 -9.16
N VAL A 35 -21.81 -40.93 -9.78
CA VAL A 35 -20.89 -40.47 -10.82
C VAL A 35 -21.27 -41.13 -12.14
N ILE A 36 -21.51 -40.31 -13.16
CA ILE A 36 -21.79 -40.75 -14.53
C ILE A 36 -20.63 -40.28 -15.41
N ASN A 37 -19.86 -41.24 -15.92
CA ASN A 37 -18.77 -41.02 -16.84
C ASN A 37 -19.21 -41.39 -18.25
N CYS A 38 -19.13 -40.44 -19.17
CA CYS A 38 -19.36 -40.62 -20.59
C CYS A 38 -18.05 -40.30 -21.30
N SER A 39 -17.42 -41.29 -21.93
CA SER A 39 -16.10 -41.13 -22.53
C SER A 39 -15.92 -41.96 -23.80
N ILE A 40 -14.97 -41.53 -24.63
CA ILE A 40 -14.52 -42.28 -25.80
C ILE A 40 -13.13 -42.83 -25.51
N THR A 41 -12.99 -44.14 -25.45
CA THR A 41 -11.68 -44.76 -25.23
C THR A 41 -10.79 -44.57 -26.46
N ASN A 42 -9.54 -44.16 -26.24
CA ASN A 42 -8.55 -43.88 -27.30
C ASN A 42 -8.98 -42.81 -28.35
N ASN A 43 -9.95 -41.94 -28.04
CA ASN A 43 -10.43 -40.86 -28.93
C ASN A 43 -10.89 -41.32 -30.32
N GLN A 44 -11.24 -42.59 -30.46
CA GLN A 44 -11.75 -43.18 -31.68
C GLN A 44 -13.03 -43.94 -31.35
N VAL A 45 -14.01 -43.90 -32.23
CA VAL A 45 -15.18 -44.76 -32.13
C VAL A 45 -15.27 -45.53 -33.43
N GLN A 46 -15.37 -46.85 -33.37
CA GLN A 46 -15.58 -47.65 -34.57
C GLN A 46 -16.79 -47.09 -35.35
N GLN A 47 -16.62 -46.82 -36.64
CA GLN A 47 -17.58 -46.21 -37.58
C GLN A 47 -17.61 -44.67 -37.65
N LEU A 48 -16.85 -43.95 -36.81
CA LEU A 48 -16.69 -42.49 -36.90
C LEU A 48 -15.24 -42.12 -37.25
N ASP A 49 -15.05 -41.49 -38.42
CA ASP A 49 -13.75 -40.99 -38.87
C ASP A 49 -13.44 -39.61 -38.27
N LEU A 50 -14.48 -38.79 -38.07
CA LEU A 50 -14.38 -37.50 -37.39
C LEU A 50 -15.47 -37.36 -36.33
N ILE A 51 -15.09 -37.34 -35.06
CA ILE A 51 -16.01 -37.06 -33.95
C ILE A 51 -16.24 -35.55 -33.90
N LYS A 52 -17.50 -35.10 -33.94
CA LYS A 52 -17.90 -33.68 -33.86
C LYS A 52 -18.33 -33.28 -32.44
N SER A 53 -19.02 -34.17 -31.74
CA SER A 53 -19.48 -33.88 -30.39
C SER A 53 -19.72 -35.13 -29.55
N LEU A 54 -19.64 -34.96 -28.23
CA LEU A 54 -20.02 -35.94 -27.22
C LEU A 54 -21.14 -35.35 -26.37
N THR A 55 -22.25 -36.07 -26.21
CA THR A 55 -23.44 -35.60 -25.50
C THR A 55 -23.81 -36.57 -24.39
N LEU A 56 -23.98 -36.05 -23.18
CA LEU A 56 -24.56 -36.77 -22.05
C LEU A 56 -26.03 -36.37 -21.90
N SER A 57 -26.93 -37.34 -22.05
CA SER A 57 -28.38 -37.15 -21.94
C SER A 57 -28.97 -37.99 -20.80
N ARG A 58 -30.12 -37.57 -20.28
CA ARG A 58 -30.90 -38.31 -19.28
C ARG A 58 -32.31 -38.56 -19.79
N TYR A 59 -32.78 -39.79 -19.61
CA TYR A 59 -34.13 -40.18 -20.02
C TYR A 59 -35.18 -39.47 -19.17
N ASN A 60 -36.17 -38.90 -19.84
CA ASN A 60 -37.33 -38.28 -19.23
C ASN A 60 -38.55 -39.16 -19.47
N GLU A 61 -39.08 -39.74 -18.39
CA GLU A 61 -40.23 -40.64 -18.45
C GLU A 61 -41.52 -39.94 -18.87
N ASN A 62 -41.66 -38.64 -18.57
CA ASN A 62 -42.86 -37.86 -18.89
C ASN A 62 -42.95 -37.59 -20.40
N THR A 63 -41.83 -37.23 -21.03
CA THR A 63 -41.75 -36.95 -22.47
C THR A 63 -41.42 -38.19 -23.30
N LYS A 64 -40.97 -39.28 -22.64
CA LYS A 64 -40.44 -40.51 -23.26
C LYS A 64 -39.23 -40.27 -24.17
N GLU A 65 -38.51 -39.18 -23.96
CA GLU A 65 -37.35 -38.77 -24.75
C GLU A 65 -36.10 -38.58 -23.86
N PHE A 66 -34.93 -38.51 -24.48
CA PHE A 66 -33.69 -38.17 -23.78
C PHE A 66 -33.48 -36.67 -23.82
N ASN A 67 -33.38 -36.05 -22.66
CA ASN A 67 -33.04 -34.64 -22.52
C ASN A 67 -31.51 -34.53 -22.44
N ASP A 68 -30.92 -33.76 -23.36
CA ASP A 68 -29.49 -33.49 -23.32
C ASP A 68 -29.15 -32.61 -22.12
N LEU A 69 -28.20 -33.09 -21.31
CA LEU A 69 -27.71 -32.37 -20.14
C LEU A 69 -26.52 -31.51 -20.55
N PHE A 70 -25.56 -32.15 -21.23
CA PHE A 70 -24.31 -31.53 -21.66
C PHE A 70 -23.93 -31.99 -23.05
N THR A 71 -23.47 -31.05 -23.88
CA THR A 71 -22.90 -31.33 -25.20
C THR A 71 -21.51 -30.72 -25.28
N LEU A 72 -20.50 -31.56 -25.46
CA LEU A 72 -19.10 -31.18 -25.65
C LEU A 72 -18.76 -31.16 -27.14
N ASN A 73 -18.26 -30.03 -27.63
CA ASN A 73 -17.74 -29.93 -28.98
C ASN A 73 -16.31 -30.50 -29.03
N SER A 74 -16.01 -31.41 -29.96
CA SER A 74 -14.68 -32.04 -30.05
C SER A 74 -13.58 -31.10 -30.55
N SER A 75 -13.93 -30.10 -31.36
CA SER A 75 -12.99 -29.20 -32.03
C SER A 75 -12.66 -27.97 -31.18
N THR A 76 -13.65 -27.42 -30.48
CA THR A 76 -13.45 -26.26 -29.60
C THR A 76 -13.24 -26.64 -28.15
N LEU A 77 -13.55 -27.89 -27.77
CA LEU A 77 -13.59 -28.37 -26.38
C LEU A 77 -14.55 -27.57 -25.47
N ASP A 78 -15.51 -26.86 -26.07
CA ASP A 78 -16.52 -26.13 -25.32
C ASP A 78 -17.66 -27.06 -24.88
N LEU A 79 -17.99 -27.00 -23.60
CA LEU A 79 -19.14 -27.67 -23.02
C LEU A 79 -20.35 -26.74 -23.00
N LYS A 80 -21.43 -27.13 -23.67
CA LYS A 80 -22.75 -26.47 -23.57
C LYS A 80 -23.63 -27.22 -22.59
N GLN A 81 -24.04 -26.54 -21.52
CA GLN A 81 -25.06 -27.04 -20.60
C GLN A 81 -26.45 -26.64 -21.13
N GLN A 82 -27.31 -27.63 -21.37
CA GLN A 82 -28.67 -27.41 -21.90
C GLN A 82 -29.75 -27.44 -20.81
N LEU A 83 -29.47 -28.09 -19.68
CA LEU A 83 -30.38 -28.14 -18.53
C LEU A 83 -29.65 -27.75 -17.24
N GLN A 84 -30.22 -26.83 -16.48
CA GLN A 84 -29.66 -26.43 -15.18
C GLN A 84 -29.93 -27.52 -14.15
N LEU A 85 -28.89 -28.27 -13.77
CA LEU A 85 -28.94 -29.25 -12.69
C LEU A 85 -28.65 -28.52 -11.38
N LYS A 86 -29.53 -28.66 -10.39
CA LYS A 86 -29.30 -28.15 -9.04
C LYS A 86 -28.32 -29.11 -8.34
N TYR A 87 -27.27 -28.57 -7.74
CA TYR A 87 -26.30 -29.31 -6.93
C TYR A 87 -25.41 -30.32 -7.67
N SER A 88 -25.07 -30.14 -8.96
CA SER A 88 -24.19 -31.05 -9.70
C SER A 88 -22.76 -30.52 -9.89
N GLN A 89 -21.76 -31.40 -9.87
CA GLN A 89 -20.39 -31.10 -10.31
C GLN A 89 -20.14 -31.72 -11.69
N VAL A 90 -19.45 -31.00 -12.56
CA VAL A 90 -19.16 -31.46 -13.94
C VAL A 90 -17.68 -31.30 -14.22
N SER A 91 -17.04 -32.35 -14.72
CA SER A 91 -15.69 -32.34 -15.26
C SER A 91 -15.75 -32.78 -16.71
N PHE A 92 -14.94 -32.17 -17.57
CA PHE A 92 -14.89 -32.50 -18.99
C PHE A 92 -13.49 -32.23 -19.55
N GLY A 93 -13.18 -32.87 -20.66
CA GLY A 93 -11.91 -32.68 -21.35
C GLY A 93 -11.91 -33.36 -22.70
N ASN A 94 -10.78 -33.88 -23.14
CA ASN A 94 -10.66 -34.51 -24.45
C ASN A 94 -11.59 -35.74 -24.57
N LEU A 95 -12.76 -35.53 -25.19
CA LEU A 95 -13.80 -36.54 -25.44
C LEU A 95 -14.26 -37.32 -24.21
N TYR A 96 -14.40 -36.64 -23.07
CA TYR A 96 -15.10 -37.16 -21.90
C TYR A 96 -15.92 -36.09 -21.18
N ILE A 97 -17.00 -36.54 -20.54
CA ILE A 97 -17.89 -35.78 -19.67
C ILE A 97 -18.15 -36.63 -18.43
N THR A 98 -17.85 -36.08 -17.26
CA THR A 98 -18.14 -36.68 -15.96
C THR A 98 -19.13 -35.79 -15.22
N LEU A 99 -20.30 -36.34 -14.91
CA LEU A 99 -21.32 -35.73 -14.08
C LEU A 99 -21.30 -36.38 -12.69
N SER A 100 -21.13 -35.56 -11.66
CA SER A 100 -21.16 -36.00 -10.26
C SER A 100 -22.34 -35.35 -9.52
N LEU A 101 -23.23 -36.20 -9.00
CA LEU A 101 -24.43 -35.81 -8.27
C LEU A 101 -24.25 -36.20 -6.78
N PRO A 102 -23.99 -35.24 -5.88
CA PRO A 102 -23.96 -35.48 -4.44
C PRO A 102 -25.38 -35.70 -3.90
N ASN A 103 -25.52 -36.64 -2.97
CA ASN A 103 -26.80 -37.01 -2.34
C ASN A 103 -27.94 -37.26 -3.36
N PRO A 104 -27.75 -38.19 -4.31
CA PRO A 104 -28.73 -38.49 -5.35
C PRO A 104 -30.06 -38.98 -4.75
N THR A 105 -31.15 -38.58 -5.36
CA THR A 105 -32.53 -38.92 -4.96
C THR A 105 -33.14 -39.93 -5.92
N GLN A 106 -34.35 -40.41 -5.63
CA GLN A 106 -35.12 -41.23 -6.57
C GLN A 106 -35.28 -40.59 -7.96
N PHE A 107 -35.24 -39.25 -8.05
CA PHE A 107 -35.33 -38.54 -9.33
C PHE A 107 -34.07 -38.68 -10.20
N ASP A 108 -32.95 -39.07 -9.59
CA ASP A 108 -31.67 -39.29 -10.26
C ASP A 108 -31.48 -40.73 -10.72
N ALA A 109 -32.31 -41.66 -10.23
CA ALA A 109 -32.39 -43.04 -10.73
C ALA A 109 -33.10 -43.09 -12.09
N LYS A 110 -32.35 -42.76 -13.14
CA LYS A 110 -32.82 -42.69 -14.53
C LYS A 110 -31.86 -43.43 -15.45
N ILE A 111 -32.29 -43.60 -16.70
CA ILE A 111 -31.42 -44.11 -17.76
C ILE A 111 -30.60 -42.95 -18.32
N TYR A 112 -29.28 -43.06 -18.27
CA TYR A 112 -28.34 -42.11 -18.85
C TYR A 112 -27.84 -42.64 -20.19
N ARG A 113 -27.58 -41.72 -21.12
CA ARG A 113 -27.10 -42.01 -22.46
C ARG A 113 -25.90 -41.15 -22.77
N CYS A 114 -24.82 -41.80 -23.21
CA CYS A 114 -23.65 -41.17 -23.78
C CYS A 114 -23.75 -41.30 -25.30
N ASN A 115 -23.71 -40.20 -26.03
CA ASN A 115 -23.93 -40.16 -27.48
C ASN A 115 -22.76 -39.43 -28.16
N ALA A 116 -22.08 -40.09 -29.09
CA ALA A 116 -21.05 -39.51 -29.93
C ALA A 116 -21.62 -39.26 -31.33
N THR A 117 -21.50 -38.02 -31.81
CA THR A 117 -21.96 -37.63 -33.15
C THR A 117 -20.76 -37.23 -33.99
N GLY A 118 -20.72 -37.65 -35.25
CA GLY A 118 -19.60 -37.40 -36.13
C GLY A 118 -19.87 -37.81 -37.57
N ASP A 119 -18.85 -37.72 -38.42
CA ASP A 119 -18.92 -38.17 -39.80
C ASP A 119 -18.33 -39.57 -39.94
N ASN A 120 -19.00 -40.43 -40.71
CA ASN A 120 -18.45 -41.72 -41.13
C ASN A 120 -17.53 -41.56 -42.36
N ALA A 121 -16.96 -42.66 -42.85
CA ALA A 121 -16.08 -42.68 -44.02
C ALA A 121 -16.72 -42.14 -45.32
N ASP A 122 -18.05 -42.15 -45.41
CA ASP A 122 -18.80 -41.60 -46.55
C ASP A 122 -19.13 -40.10 -46.39
N GLY A 123 -18.69 -39.48 -45.28
CA GLY A 123 -18.98 -38.08 -44.95
C GLY A 123 -20.42 -37.84 -44.45
N ALA A 124 -21.17 -38.90 -44.15
CA ALA A 124 -22.52 -38.80 -43.59
C ALA A 124 -22.46 -38.61 -42.07
N ASN A 125 -23.29 -37.70 -41.56
CA ASN A 125 -23.40 -37.45 -40.12
C ASN A 125 -24.18 -38.60 -39.46
N ILE A 126 -23.50 -39.34 -38.58
CA ILE A 126 -24.10 -40.44 -37.82
C ILE A 126 -23.87 -40.24 -36.31
N SER A 127 -24.71 -40.88 -35.51
CA SER A 127 -24.63 -40.85 -34.04
C SER A 127 -24.58 -42.25 -33.46
N LEU A 128 -23.63 -42.51 -32.56
CA LEU A 128 -23.48 -43.75 -31.82
C LEU A 128 -23.73 -43.50 -30.34
N PHE A 129 -24.41 -44.42 -29.66
CA PHE A 129 -24.75 -44.22 -28.25
C PHE A 129 -24.55 -45.47 -27.40
N ALA A 130 -24.20 -45.23 -26.14
CA ALA A 130 -24.20 -46.22 -25.06
C ALA A 130 -25.17 -45.76 -23.95
N LYS A 131 -25.78 -46.70 -23.23
CA LYS A 131 -26.76 -46.40 -22.18
C LYS A 131 -26.45 -47.20 -20.91
N MET A 132 -26.73 -46.59 -19.76
CA MET A 132 -26.66 -47.25 -18.46
C MET A 132 -27.88 -46.84 -17.64
N ALA A 133 -28.48 -47.80 -16.95
CA ALA A 133 -29.59 -47.55 -16.03
C ALA A 133 -29.06 -47.38 -14.61
N VAL A 134 -29.61 -46.40 -13.88
CA VAL A 134 -29.42 -46.28 -12.44
C VAL A 134 -30.69 -46.73 -11.76
N GLU A 135 -30.58 -47.76 -10.94
CA GLU A 135 -31.72 -48.31 -10.20
C GLU A 135 -31.89 -47.62 -8.85
N TYR A 136 -33.13 -47.56 -8.38
CA TYR A 136 -33.47 -47.02 -7.06
C TYR A 136 -33.90 -48.14 -6.13
N GLU A 137 -33.18 -48.34 -5.04
CA GLU A 137 -33.56 -49.32 -4.02
C GLU A 137 -34.26 -48.63 -2.84
N THR A 138 -35.50 -49.03 -2.57
CA THR A 138 -36.29 -48.59 -1.41
C THR A 138 -36.15 -49.53 -0.21
N ASN A 139 -35.38 -50.61 -0.37
CA ASN A 139 -35.50 -51.77 0.48
C ASN A 139 -34.80 -51.51 1.82
N SER A 140 -35.61 -51.46 2.88
CA SER A 140 -35.16 -51.41 4.28
C SER A 140 -34.09 -52.45 4.63
N THR A 141 -33.90 -53.49 3.82
CA THR A 141 -32.88 -54.53 3.97
C THR A 141 -31.45 -54.00 3.85
N ALA A 142 -31.12 -53.14 2.86
CA ALA A 142 -29.78 -52.56 2.73
C ALA A 142 -29.41 -51.66 3.92
N LEU A 143 -30.36 -50.82 4.33
CA LEU A 143 -30.28 -50.02 5.56
C LEU A 143 -30.13 -50.90 6.80
N ILE A 144 -30.85 -52.02 6.89
CA ILE A 144 -30.77 -52.96 8.03
C ILE A 144 -29.45 -53.75 8.02
N GLU A 145 -28.92 -54.13 6.86
CA GLU A 145 -27.63 -54.81 6.71
C GLU A 145 -26.49 -53.86 7.12
N GLU A 146 -26.56 -52.60 6.70
CA GLU A 146 -25.59 -51.56 7.04
C GLU A 146 -25.69 -51.16 8.52
N ILE A 147 -26.91 -51.04 9.07
CA ILE A 147 -27.15 -50.91 10.52
C ILE A 147 -26.62 -52.13 11.28
N ARG A 148 -26.78 -53.36 10.77
CA ARG A 148 -26.23 -54.58 11.41
C ARG A 148 -24.71 -54.63 11.33
N HIS A 149 -24.13 -54.22 10.21
CA HIS A 149 -22.69 -54.12 10.01
C HIS A 149 -22.09 -53.08 10.98
N CYS A 150 -22.74 -51.93 11.14
CA CYS A 150 -22.35 -50.91 12.11
C CYS A 150 -22.60 -51.31 13.57
N LYS A 151 -23.68 -52.06 13.87
CA LYS A 151 -23.96 -52.56 15.24
C LYS A 151 -22.99 -53.64 15.71
N LYS A 152 -22.38 -54.40 14.79
CA LYS A 152 -21.44 -55.48 15.14
C LYS A 152 -20.05 -54.97 15.52
N ASN A 153 -19.74 -53.71 15.19
CA ASN A 153 -18.55 -52.99 15.61
C ASN A 153 -18.80 -51.47 15.53
N GLU A 154 -19.14 -50.85 16.66
CA GLU A 154 -19.38 -49.40 16.77
C GLU A 154 -18.22 -48.51 16.26
N ASN A 155 -17.02 -49.07 16.16
CA ASN A 155 -15.82 -48.40 15.67
C ASN A 155 -15.63 -48.46 14.14
N ILE A 156 -16.44 -49.21 13.38
CA ILE A 156 -16.24 -49.39 11.93
C ILE A 156 -16.98 -48.34 11.09
N CYS A 157 -18.05 -47.73 11.60
CA CYS A 157 -18.84 -46.74 10.86
C CYS A 157 -18.71 -45.29 11.37
N LYS A 158 -17.98 -45.06 12.46
CA LYS A 158 -17.63 -43.70 12.88
C LYS A 158 -16.29 -43.32 12.28
N CYS A 159 -16.22 -42.22 11.53
CA CYS A 159 -14.94 -41.51 11.41
C CYS A 159 -14.49 -41.20 12.85
N SER A 160 -13.25 -41.55 13.20
CA SER A 160 -12.81 -41.68 14.60
C SER A 160 -12.86 -40.37 15.39
N LEU A 161 -14.03 -39.99 15.87
CA LEU A 161 -14.20 -39.13 17.04
C LEU A 161 -14.64 -40.06 18.16
N LYS A 162 -13.64 -40.60 18.87
CA LYS A 162 -13.86 -41.41 20.07
C LYS A 162 -14.81 -40.65 21.01
N LYS A 163 -16.04 -41.14 21.17
CA LYS A 163 -16.75 -41.00 22.45
C LYS A 163 -16.25 -42.17 23.30
N VAL A 164 -15.34 -41.89 24.22
CA VAL A 164 -15.03 -42.84 25.30
C VAL A 164 -16.10 -42.60 26.36
N ASP A 165 -16.85 -43.65 26.66
CA ASP A 165 -17.87 -43.62 27.71
C ASP A 165 -17.24 -43.31 29.07
N HIS A 166 -17.97 -42.48 29.84
CA HIS A 166 -17.73 -42.09 31.23
C HIS A 166 -16.45 -41.30 31.53
N VAL A 167 -16.54 -39.97 31.38
CA VAL A 167 -16.43 -38.97 32.48
C VAL A 167 -17.11 -37.67 32.02
N GLU A 168 -17.99 -37.10 32.84
CA GLU A 168 -18.54 -35.75 32.68
C GLU A 168 -17.41 -34.72 32.54
N ILE A 169 -17.26 -34.11 31.36
CA ILE A 169 -16.93 -32.69 31.07
C ILE A 169 -16.86 -32.57 29.53
N THR A 170 -17.89 -31.99 28.93
CA THR A 170 -17.94 -31.31 27.61
C THR A 170 -16.82 -31.61 26.59
N GLN A 171 -16.84 -32.78 25.93
CA GLN A 171 -16.14 -32.92 24.64
C GLN A 171 -17.03 -32.36 23.52
N LYS A 172 -16.97 -31.03 23.35
CA LYS A 172 -17.57 -30.28 22.26
C LYS A 172 -17.15 -30.91 20.92
N SER A 173 -18.11 -31.15 20.03
CA SER A 173 -17.87 -31.56 18.64
C SER A 173 -16.81 -30.63 17.99
N ARG A 174 -15.94 -31.24 17.17
CA ARG A 174 -14.92 -30.55 16.35
C ARG A 174 -15.56 -29.60 15.34
N PHE A 175 -16.80 -29.89 14.96
CA PHE A 175 -17.65 -29.07 14.11
C PHE A 175 -18.67 -28.29 14.95
N GLN A 176 -18.79 -27.00 14.70
CA GLN A 176 -19.61 -26.09 15.50
C GLN A 176 -20.22 -24.99 14.64
N PHE A 177 -21.48 -24.69 14.89
CA PHE A 177 -22.17 -23.58 14.26
C PHE A 177 -22.68 -22.58 15.28
N TYR A 178 -22.34 -21.31 15.06
CA TYR A 178 -22.64 -20.23 15.98
C TYR A 178 -23.39 -19.11 15.27
N ALA A 179 -24.31 -18.49 16.00
CA ALA A 179 -24.94 -17.23 15.64
C ALA A 179 -24.52 -16.14 16.63
N SER A 180 -24.42 -14.89 16.16
CA SER A 180 -24.19 -13.73 17.04
C SER A 180 -25.31 -13.55 18.07
N SER A 181 -26.55 -13.88 17.68
CA SER A 181 -27.71 -13.95 18.56
C SER A 181 -28.77 -14.87 17.94
N GLU A 182 -29.57 -15.53 18.76
CA GLU A 182 -30.74 -16.32 18.32
C GLU A 182 -31.96 -15.42 18.04
N ILE A 183 -32.00 -14.24 18.64
CA ILE A 183 -33.06 -13.25 18.45
C ILE A 183 -32.41 -11.98 17.91
N ILE A 184 -32.86 -11.53 16.74
CA ILE A 184 -32.32 -10.36 16.06
C ILE A 184 -33.43 -9.33 15.92
N GLN A 185 -33.12 -8.09 16.29
CA GLN A 185 -34.04 -6.99 16.05
C GLN A 185 -33.93 -6.48 14.59
N GLU A 186 -35.05 -6.55 13.87
CA GLU A 186 -35.16 -6.22 12.45
C GLU A 186 -34.63 -4.80 12.17
N LEU A 187 -33.80 -4.66 11.13
CA LEU A 187 -33.15 -3.39 10.72
C LEU A 187 -32.22 -2.71 11.75
N ILE A 188 -32.02 -3.27 12.93
CA ILE A 188 -31.18 -2.69 13.98
C ILE A 188 -29.91 -3.51 14.18
N GLU A 189 -30.07 -4.81 14.43
CA GLU A 189 -28.96 -5.68 14.81
C GLU A 189 -28.46 -6.48 13.61
N PRO A 190 -27.14 -6.53 13.38
CA PRO A 190 -26.57 -7.43 12.39
C PRO A 190 -26.59 -8.87 12.91
N LEU A 191 -26.87 -9.81 12.02
CA LEU A 191 -26.63 -11.22 12.28
C LEU A 191 -25.22 -11.57 11.81
N THR A 192 -24.54 -12.45 12.53
CA THR A 192 -23.35 -13.13 12.04
C THR A 192 -23.52 -14.61 12.30
N LEU A 193 -23.45 -15.42 11.24
CA LEU A 193 -23.40 -16.87 11.35
C LEU A 193 -21.98 -17.32 11.06
N LYS A 194 -21.42 -18.15 11.95
CA LYS A 194 -20.06 -18.68 11.83
C LYS A 194 -20.08 -20.18 11.98
N CYS A 195 -19.74 -20.85 10.89
CA CYS A 195 -19.48 -22.26 10.88
C CYS A 195 -17.99 -22.54 11.04
N LEU A 196 -17.65 -23.40 11.98
CA LEU A 196 -16.28 -23.67 12.41
C LEU A 196 -16.01 -25.17 12.39
N PHE A 197 -14.90 -25.54 11.76
CA PHE A 197 -14.34 -26.88 11.81
C PHE A 197 -12.96 -26.79 12.46
N LYS A 198 -12.89 -27.17 13.74
CA LYS A 198 -11.71 -27.02 14.58
C LYS A 198 -10.58 -27.95 14.17
N THR A 199 -9.33 -27.56 14.40
CA THR A 199 -8.20 -28.48 14.29
C THR A 199 -8.16 -29.47 15.46
N LEU A 200 -7.58 -30.66 15.27
CA LEU A 200 -7.37 -31.60 16.37
C LEU A 200 -6.19 -31.12 17.23
N ILE A 201 -6.28 -31.40 18.53
CA ILE A 201 -5.14 -31.20 19.43
C ILE A 201 -4.09 -32.26 19.11
N GLN A 202 -2.84 -31.81 19.03
CA GLN A 202 -1.65 -32.55 18.66
C GLN A 202 -1.59 -33.95 19.31
N GLY A 203 -1.59 -35.01 18.49
CA GLY A 203 -1.49 -36.41 18.92
C GLY A 203 -2.59 -37.36 18.43
N GLN A 204 -3.67 -36.84 17.85
CA GLN A 204 -4.68 -37.65 17.13
C GLN A 204 -4.33 -37.73 15.64
N LYS A 205 -4.04 -38.93 15.13
CA LYS A 205 -3.85 -39.16 13.69
C LYS A 205 -5.13 -38.83 12.95
N GLU A 206 -5.06 -37.89 12.00
CA GLU A 206 -6.17 -37.55 11.13
C GLU A 206 -6.56 -38.72 10.22
N THR A 207 -7.82 -39.11 10.29
CA THR A 207 -8.44 -40.06 9.36
C THR A 207 -9.46 -39.36 8.47
N SER A 208 -9.51 -38.02 8.44
CA SER A 208 -10.59 -37.30 7.77
C SER A 208 -10.18 -35.89 7.35
N THR A 209 -10.41 -35.52 6.09
CA THR A 209 -10.05 -34.22 5.50
C THR A 209 -11.28 -33.43 5.10
N LEU A 210 -11.40 -32.19 5.58
CA LEU A 210 -12.50 -31.30 5.21
C LEU A 210 -12.41 -30.93 3.73
N GLN A 211 -13.51 -31.10 2.99
CA GLN A 211 -13.59 -30.76 1.57
C GLN A 211 -14.37 -29.47 1.33
N SER A 212 -15.47 -29.28 2.06
CA SER A 212 -16.32 -28.11 1.89
C SER A 212 -17.16 -27.78 3.11
N LEU A 213 -17.56 -26.51 3.19
CA LEU A 213 -18.49 -25.95 4.18
C LEU A 213 -19.63 -25.24 3.47
N TYR A 214 -20.85 -25.40 3.98
CA TYR A 214 -22.06 -24.73 3.50
C TYR A 214 -22.80 -24.09 4.66
N ILE A 215 -23.34 -22.89 4.44
CA ILE A 215 -24.39 -22.30 5.28
C ILE A 215 -25.68 -22.26 4.45
N ILE A 216 -26.74 -22.85 4.97
CA ILE A 216 -28.00 -23.07 4.26
C ILE A 216 -29.15 -22.55 5.12
N HIS A 217 -30.14 -21.92 4.50
CA HIS A 217 -31.41 -21.57 5.12
C HIS A 217 -32.50 -22.55 4.66
N GLU A 218 -33.40 -22.93 5.56
CA GLU A 218 -34.46 -23.92 5.26
C GLU A 218 -35.31 -23.58 4.03
N ILE A 219 -35.59 -22.29 3.79
CA ILE A 219 -36.41 -21.85 2.66
C ILE A 219 -35.57 -21.20 1.54
N ASN A 220 -34.52 -20.46 1.92
CA ASN A 220 -33.75 -19.66 0.96
C ASN A 220 -32.62 -20.46 0.31
N GLY A 221 -32.39 -21.70 0.74
CA GLY A 221 -31.35 -22.57 0.20
C GLY A 221 -29.95 -22.14 0.63
N VAL A 222 -28.95 -22.43 -0.20
CA VAL A 222 -27.54 -22.14 0.10
C VAL A 222 -27.35 -20.61 0.17
N ILE A 223 -26.70 -20.16 1.24
CA ILE A 223 -26.38 -18.75 1.48
C ILE A 223 -24.91 -18.47 1.17
N ALA A 224 -24.04 -19.38 1.55
CA ALA A 224 -22.62 -19.32 1.30
C ALA A 224 -22.04 -20.72 1.29
N PHE A 225 -20.99 -20.92 0.49
CA PHE A 225 -20.20 -22.14 0.55
C PHE A 225 -18.74 -21.89 0.19
N ILE A 226 -17.87 -22.78 0.65
CA ILE A 226 -16.45 -22.81 0.30
C ILE A 226 -16.02 -24.26 0.09
N ASN A 227 -15.18 -24.47 -0.94
CA ASN A 227 -14.53 -25.74 -1.22
C ASN A 227 -13.01 -25.56 -1.09
N LYS A 228 -12.29 -26.62 -0.75
CA LYS A 228 -10.83 -26.63 -0.48
C LYS A 228 -9.94 -26.08 -1.62
N GLN A 229 -10.48 -25.92 -2.84
CA GLN A 229 -9.75 -25.46 -4.02
C GLN A 229 -10.41 -24.28 -4.73
N GLN A 230 -11.45 -23.68 -4.15
CA GLN A 230 -12.21 -22.58 -4.76
C GLN A 230 -12.38 -21.42 -3.79
N PRO A 231 -12.42 -20.17 -4.29
CA PRO A 231 -12.77 -19.02 -3.46
C PRO A 231 -14.19 -19.18 -2.91
N VAL A 232 -14.49 -18.49 -1.81
CA VAL A 232 -15.84 -18.48 -1.22
C VAL A 232 -16.84 -17.99 -2.25
N VAL A 233 -17.89 -18.77 -2.50
CA VAL A 233 -18.93 -18.44 -3.46
C VAL A 233 -20.22 -18.09 -2.74
N THR A 234 -20.75 -16.91 -3.04
CA THR A 234 -22.09 -16.50 -2.64
C THR A 234 -23.06 -16.71 -3.81
N PRO A 235 -24.08 -17.57 -3.70
CA PRO A 235 -25.19 -17.52 -4.64
C PRO A 235 -25.82 -16.13 -4.56
N ILE A 236 -25.98 -15.49 -5.73
CA ILE A 236 -26.52 -14.14 -5.87
C ILE A 236 -28.00 -14.19 -5.46
N ILE A 237 -28.27 -13.95 -4.17
CA ILE A 237 -29.62 -13.78 -3.64
C ILE A 237 -29.75 -12.31 -3.26
N ASP A 238 -30.29 -11.57 -4.22
CA ASP A 238 -31.01 -10.29 -4.12
C ASP A 238 -30.51 -9.26 -3.08
N GLY A 239 -29.78 -8.25 -3.57
CA GLY A 239 -29.76 -6.87 -3.06
C GLY A 239 -29.16 -6.56 -1.68
N HIS A 240 -29.03 -7.53 -0.78
CA HIS A 240 -28.51 -7.31 0.57
C HIS A 240 -26.99 -7.57 0.61
N LEU A 241 -26.20 -6.57 1.00
CA LEU A 241 -24.75 -6.67 1.20
C LEU A 241 -24.45 -7.70 2.30
N LYS A 242 -24.31 -8.97 1.91
CA LYS A 242 -23.86 -10.06 2.78
C LYS A 242 -22.34 -10.09 2.70
N ASN A 243 -21.66 -9.75 3.80
CA ASN A 243 -20.23 -9.93 3.88
C ASN A 243 -19.95 -11.40 4.18
N VAL A 244 -19.29 -12.09 3.25
CA VAL A 244 -19.00 -13.52 3.37
C VAL A 244 -17.50 -13.71 3.33
N GLU A 245 -16.98 -14.39 4.34
CA GLU A 245 -15.57 -14.72 4.47
C GLU A 245 -15.44 -16.18 4.89
N GLY A 246 -14.37 -16.84 4.46
CA GLY A 246 -14.16 -18.23 4.77
C GLY A 246 -12.86 -18.74 4.19
N GLU A 247 -12.26 -19.70 4.88
CA GLU A 247 -11.02 -20.32 4.47
C GLU A 247 -11.00 -21.76 5.00
N ILE A 248 -10.60 -22.69 4.12
CA ILE A 248 -10.36 -24.08 4.50
C ILE A 248 -8.84 -24.26 4.62
N PHE A 249 -8.38 -24.60 5.81
CA PHE A 249 -6.98 -24.82 6.11
C PHE A 249 -6.65 -26.31 6.06
N ASP A 250 -5.53 -26.62 5.40
CA ASP A 250 -4.99 -27.98 5.32
C ASP A 250 -4.09 -28.37 6.49
N ASN A 251 -3.70 -27.39 7.32
CA ASN A 251 -2.76 -27.59 8.41
C ASN A 251 -3.46 -27.64 9.77
N GLU A 252 -2.90 -28.41 10.69
CA GLU A 252 -3.42 -28.60 12.05
C GLU A 252 -3.35 -27.33 12.93
N SER A 253 -2.89 -26.18 12.39
CA SER A 253 -2.64 -24.96 13.17
C SER A 253 -3.75 -23.92 13.12
N LYS A 254 -4.71 -24.02 12.17
CA LYS A 254 -5.80 -23.05 12.04
C LYS A 254 -7.15 -23.72 11.76
N ASP A 255 -8.17 -23.30 12.50
CA ASP A 255 -9.54 -23.76 12.31
C ASP A 255 -10.08 -23.30 10.95
N SER A 256 -10.65 -24.24 10.19
CA SER A 256 -11.37 -23.92 8.97
C SER A 256 -12.71 -23.28 9.32
N TYR A 257 -13.11 -22.25 8.58
CA TYR A 257 -14.36 -21.56 8.88
C TYR A 257 -15.05 -20.99 7.65
N LEU A 258 -16.35 -20.80 7.79
CA LEU A 258 -17.19 -20.05 6.87
C LEU A 258 -18.08 -19.13 7.69
N GLN A 259 -18.06 -17.83 7.39
CA GLN A 259 -18.78 -16.81 8.14
C GLN A 259 -19.57 -15.92 7.19
N VAL A 260 -20.81 -15.63 7.56
CA VAL A 260 -21.72 -14.73 6.85
C VAL A 260 -22.19 -13.67 7.82
N THR A 261 -21.99 -12.40 7.47
CA THR A 261 -22.51 -11.24 8.20
C THR A 261 -23.50 -10.47 7.34
N TRP A 262 -24.60 -10.07 7.96
CA TRP A 262 -25.78 -9.57 7.30
C TRP A 262 -26.27 -8.38 8.10
N ASN A 263 -26.51 -7.28 7.39
CA ASN A 263 -27.10 -6.09 7.96
C ASN A 263 -28.54 -5.96 7.45
N ASN A 264 -29.37 -5.29 8.22
CA ASN A 264 -30.76 -4.99 7.84
C ASN A 264 -31.59 -6.25 7.59
N LEU A 265 -31.53 -7.22 8.52
CA LEU A 265 -32.31 -8.44 8.42
C LEU A 265 -33.81 -8.12 8.38
N LYS A 266 -34.56 -8.93 7.62
CA LYS A 266 -36.02 -8.86 7.51
C LYS A 266 -36.68 -10.01 8.25
N HIS A 267 -37.94 -9.83 8.65
CA HIS A 267 -38.71 -10.91 9.28
C HIS A 267 -38.75 -12.21 8.46
N SER A 268 -38.77 -12.12 7.13
CA SER A 268 -38.73 -13.26 6.19
C SER A 268 -37.44 -14.08 6.22
N GLU A 269 -36.41 -13.58 6.89
CA GLU A 269 -35.13 -14.29 7.11
C GLU A 269 -35.11 -15.00 8.46
N SER A 270 -36.22 -15.02 9.21
CA SER A 270 -36.35 -15.92 10.36
C SER A 270 -36.43 -17.37 9.88
N GLY A 271 -35.79 -18.28 10.61
CA GLY A 271 -35.85 -19.69 10.30
C GLY A 271 -34.65 -20.48 10.80
N LYS A 272 -34.61 -21.74 10.38
CA LYS A 272 -33.50 -22.65 10.63
C LYS A 272 -32.37 -22.42 9.64
N TYR A 273 -31.18 -22.29 10.19
CA TYR A 273 -29.93 -22.26 9.46
C TYR A 273 -29.14 -23.52 9.76
N PHE A 274 -28.56 -24.09 8.73
CA PHE A 274 -27.76 -25.30 8.80
C PHE A 274 -26.34 -24.93 8.39
N CYS A 275 -25.37 -25.36 9.18
CA CYS A 275 -24.03 -25.55 8.64
C CYS A 275 -23.82 -27.01 8.30
N GLU A 276 -23.33 -27.26 7.09
CA GLU A 276 -22.96 -28.58 6.62
C GLU A 276 -21.46 -28.62 6.31
N ALA A 277 -20.74 -29.58 6.89
CA ALA A 277 -19.34 -29.88 6.57
C ALA A 277 -19.24 -31.23 5.89
N HIS A 278 -18.63 -31.26 4.71
CA HIS A 278 -18.37 -32.48 3.96
C HIS A 278 -16.92 -32.90 4.18
N VAL A 279 -16.73 -34.13 4.67
CA VAL A 279 -15.44 -34.63 5.11
C VAL A 279 -15.13 -35.95 4.41
N ASN A 280 -13.94 -36.07 3.85
CA ASN A 280 -13.45 -37.32 3.26
C ASN A 280 -12.67 -38.10 4.30
N CYS A 281 -13.14 -39.28 4.66
CA CYS A 281 -12.44 -40.17 5.55
C CYS A 281 -11.31 -40.94 4.81
N SER A 282 -10.30 -41.39 5.54
CA SER A 282 -9.06 -41.97 5.00
C SER A 282 -9.28 -43.31 4.30
N ASP A 283 -10.45 -43.92 4.51
CA ASP A 283 -10.94 -45.12 3.84
C ASP A 283 -11.70 -44.82 2.53
N GLY A 284 -11.77 -43.55 2.12
CA GLY A 284 -12.47 -43.09 0.92
C GLY A 284 -13.97 -42.84 1.11
N ARG A 285 -14.52 -43.02 2.31
CA ARG A 285 -15.93 -42.67 2.60
C ARG A 285 -16.11 -41.16 2.75
N PHE A 286 -17.30 -40.69 2.41
CA PHE A 286 -17.72 -39.32 2.60
C PHE A 286 -18.64 -39.26 3.83
N ASP A 287 -18.32 -38.39 4.78
CA ASP A 287 -19.15 -38.13 5.96
C ASP A 287 -19.65 -36.68 5.91
N LYS A 288 -20.88 -36.47 6.41
CA LYS A 288 -21.56 -35.18 6.42
C LYS A 288 -21.90 -34.81 7.85
N LEU A 289 -21.27 -33.75 8.34
CA LEU A 289 -21.59 -33.18 9.65
C LEU A 289 -22.56 -32.03 9.47
N ILE A 290 -23.62 -32.00 10.28
CA ILE A 290 -24.65 -30.97 10.23
C ILE A 290 -24.83 -30.40 11.64
N ASP A 291 -24.87 -29.08 11.74
CA ASP A 291 -25.18 -28.35 12.96
C ASP A 291 -26.17 -27.24 12.63
N ILE A 292 -27.06 -26.92 13.57
CA ILE A 292 -28.28 -26.14 13.29
C ILE A 292 -28.42 -25.03 14.32
N VAL A 293 -28.71 -23.82 13.84
CA VAL A 293 -29.13 -22.70 14.68
C VAL A 293 -30.48 -22.18 14.17
N THR A 294 -31.35 -21.77 15.08
CA THR A 294 -32.64 -21.17 14.74
C THR A 294 -32.58 -19.68 15.06
N ILE A 295 -32.92 -18.84 14.09
CA ILE A 295 -32.91 -17.39 14.24
C ILE A 295 -34.33 -16.87 14.16
N ILE A 296 -34.68 -15.99 15.10
CA ILE A 296 -35.96 -15.31 15.14
C ILE A 296 -35.70 -13.82 14.93
N VAL A 297 -36.14 -13.29 13.79
CA VAL A 297 -36.09 -11.86 13.50
C VAL A 297 -37.39 -11.22 14.00
N ARG A 298 -37.30 -10.36 15.00
CA ARG A 298 -38.46 -9.65 15.58
C ARG A 298 -38.52 -8.22 15.09
N GLY A 299 -39.73 -7.73 14.80
CA GLY A 299 -39.95 -6.34 14.44
C GLY A 299 -39.56 -5.40 15.58
N SER A 300 -38.82 -4.33 15.24
CA SER A 300 -38.34 -3.29 16.15
C SER A 300 -39.44 -2.63 16.99
N THR A 301 -39.22 -2.52 18.31
CA THR A 301 -40.11 -1.75 19.19
C THR A 301 -39.67 -0.29 19.30
N LEU A 302 -40.56 0.57 19.82
CA LEU A 302 -40.20 1.96 20.10
C LEU A 302 -39.02 2.07 21.08
N GLU A 303 -38.93 1.17 22.07
CA GLU A 303 -37.83 1.16 23.04
C GLU A 303 -36.49 0.85 22.38
N ASP A 304 -36.46 -0.10 21.44
CA ASP A 304 -35.26 -0.46 20.69
C ASP A 304 -34.77 0.72 19.84
N LEU A 305 -35.70 1.42 19.19
CA LEU A 305 -35.40 2.63 18.43
C LEU A 305 -34.87 3.75 19.33
N VAL A 306 -35.42 3.93 20.53
CA VAL A 306 -34.91 4.92 21.50
C VAL A 306 -33.47 4.59 21.91
N LYS A 307 -33.12 3.32 22.12
CA LYS A 307 -31.73 2.91 22.41
C LYS A 307 -30.78 3.24 21.26
N VAL A 308 -31.20 3.01 20.02
CA VAL A 308 -30.41 3.37 18.83
C VAL A 308 -30.21 4.88 18.76
N ILE A 309 -31.27 5.68 18.95
CA ILE A 309 -31.20 7.15 18.94
C ILE A 309 -30.26 7.64 20.05
N GLN A 310 -30.34 7.10 21.26
CA GLN A 310 -29.43 7.45 22.35
C GLN A 310 -27.97 7.13 22.02
N LYS A 311 -27.71 5.99 21.36
CA LYS A 311 -26.35 5.63 20.91
C LYS A 311 -25.85 6.61 19.84
N LEU A 312 -26.68 6.94 18.86
CA LEU A 312 -26.37 7.92 17.82
C LEU A 312 -26.13 9.31 18.40
N GLN A 313 -26.92 9.72 19.40
CA GLN A 313 -26.74 11.00 20.07
C GLN A 313 -25.41 11.06 20.83
N ARG A 314 -25.04 9.99 21.55
CA ARG A 314 -23.71 9.91 22.19
C ARG A 314 -22.58 9.98 21.17
N GLN A 315 -22.69 9.27 20.05
CA GLN A 315 -21.70 9.32 18.98
C GLN A 315 -21.60 10.74 18.40
N ALA A 316 -22.73 11.40 18.16
CA ALA A 316 -22.74 12.77 17.65
C ALA A 316 -22.06 13.76 18.59
N GLU A 317 -22.20 13.61 19.92
CA GLU A 317 -21.48 14.45 20.89
C GLU A 317 -19.97 14.16 20.88
N VAL A 318 -19.54 12.90 20.75
CA VAL A 318 -18.13 12.54 20.60
C VAL A 318 -17.54 13.12 19.31
N ASP A 319 -18.27 13.02 18.21
CA ASP A 319 -17.84 13.55 16.90
C ASP A 319 -17.73 15.08 16.95
N LYS A 320 -18.67 15.75 17.64
CA LYS A 320 -18.65 17.19 17.86
C LYS A 320 -17.41 17.64 18.64
N GLU A 321 -17.02 16.92 19.69
CA GLU A 321 -15.80 17.22 20.45
C GLU A 321 -14.56 17.03 19.57
N THR A 322 -14.50 15.94 18.81
CA THR A 322 -13.41 15.65 17.86
C THR A 322 -13.28 16.77 16.81
N ILE A 323 -14.41 17.26 16.28
CA ILE A 323 -14.43 18.38 15.33
C ILE A 323 -13.91 19.66 15.99
N ARG A 324 -14.28 19.94 17.24
CA ARG A 324 -13.80 21.11 17.99
C ARG A 324 -12.29 21.06 18.20
N GLU A 325 -11.76 19.92 18.60
CA GLU A 325 -10.30 19.73 18.72
C GLU A 325 -9.57 19.97 17.39
N ASN A 326 -10.11 19.44 16.29
CA ASN A 326 -9.54 19.63 14.97
C ASN A 326 -9.60 21.09 14.51
N GLN A 327 -10.67 21.83 14.82
CA GLN A 327 -10.75 23.27 14.57
C GLN A 327 -9.65 24.04 15.31
N ASN A 328 -9.38 23.70 16.57
CA ASN A 328 -8.29 24.32 17.34
C ASN A 328 -6.91 24.01 16.73
N LYS A 329 -6.67 22.76 16.30
CA LYS A 329 -5.42 22.39 15.60
C LYS A 329 -5.25 23.19 14.31
N ILE A 330 -6.31 23.37 13.53
CA ILE A 330 -6.28 24.19 12.30
C ILE A 330 -5.97 25.66 12.60
N LYS A 331 -6.49 26.21 13.71
CA LYS A 331 -6.16 27.58 14.13
C LYS A 331 -4.67 27.72 14.43
N ILE A 332 -4.07 26.77 15.16
CA ILE A 332 -2.63 26.75 15.45
C ILE A 332 -1.81 26.69 14.15
N ILE A 333 -2.24 25.91 13.16
CA ILE A 333 -1.55 25.83 11.87
C ILE A 333 -1.56 27.19 11.14
N LYS A 334 -2.68 27.92 11.15
CA LYS A 334 -2.74 29.27 10.56
C LYS A 334 -1.83 30.27 11.25
N ASP A 335 -1.70 30.18 12.57
CA ASP A 335 -0.77 31.03 13.33
C ASP A 335 0.69 30.70 12.97
N LEU A 336 1.01 29.41 12.75
CA LEU A 336 2.33 28.98 12.27
C LEU A 336 2.63 29.50 10.86
N ASP A 337 1.67 29.48 9.93
CA ASP A 337 1.84 30.03 8.58
C ASP A 337 2.13 31.54 8.63
N THR A 338 1.46 32.27 9.54
CA THR A 338 1.69 33.71 9.74
C THR A 338 3.11 33.96 10.26
N ASN A 339 3.54 33.21 11.29
CA ASN A 339 4.91 33.31 11.80
C ASN A 339 5.96 32.95 10.74
N GLN A 340 5.64 31.99 9.85
CA GLN A 340 6.53 31.65 8.73
C GLN A 340 6.68 32.82 7.75
N GLN A 341 5.61 33.56 7.45
CA GLN A 341 5.69 34.77 6.63
C GLN A 341 6.50 35.87 7.31
N ASP A 342 6.34 36.07 8.62
CA ASP A 342 7.14 37.04 9.38
C ASP A 342 8.64 36.68 9.34
N ILE A 343 8.98 35.40 9.45
CA ILE A 343 10.37 34.91 9.32
C ILE A 343 10.92 35.18 7.91
N ILE A 344 10.10 35.01 6.86
CA ILE A 344 10.50 35.33 5.48
C ILE A 344 10.78 36.82 5.34
N SER A 345 9.90 37.69 5.84
CA SER A 345 10.10 39.15 5.82
C SER A 345 11.38 39.56 6.56
N LEU A 346 11.59 39.03 7.78
CA LEU A 346 12.81 39.32 8.54
C LEU A 346 14.08 38.87 7.81
N LYS A 347 14.02 37.76 7.08
CA LYS A 347 15.15 37.29 6.28
C LYS A 347 15.46 38.23 5.11
N GLU A 348 14.43 38.80 4.48
CA GLU A 348 14.59 39.81 3.44
C GLU A 348 15.22 41.09 4.01
N ASP A 349 14.72 41.58 5.15
CA ASP A 349 15.26 42.76 5.85
C ASP A 349 16.72 42.56 6.31
N MET A 350 17.07 41.35 6.76
CA MET A 350 18.45 41.02 7.09
C MET A 350 19.37 41.03 5.86
N ASN A 351 18.87 40.60 4.71
CA ASN A 351 19.64 40.61 3.46
C ASN A 351 19.85 42.05 2.94
N THR A 352 18.85 42.93 3.03
CA THR A 352 19.01 44.35 2.67
C THR A 352 20.01 45.02 3.60
N THR A 353 19.87 44.84 4.92
CA THR A 353 20.83 45.34 5.92
C THR A 353 22.25 44.85 5.64
N LYS A 354 22.42 43.59 5.24
CA LYS A 354 23.74 43.05 4.86
C LYS A 354 24.33 43.78 3.65
N GLN A 355 23.52 44.08 2.63
CA GLN A 355 23.98 44.86 1.46
C GLN A 355 24.37 46.28 1.86
N ASP A 356 23.57 46.94 2.67
CA ASP A 356 23.87 48.29 3.16
C ASP A 356 25.20 48.32 3.94
N ILE A 357 25.45 47.32 4.80
CA ILE A 357 26.73 47.18 5.52
C ILE A 357 27.90 46.98 4.53
N MET A 358 27.70 46.21 3.45
CA MET A 358 28.73 46.05 2.42
C MET A 358 29.04 47.37 1.71
N SER A 359 28.02 48.14 1.32
CA SER A 359 28.22 49.45 0.70
C SER A 359 28.91 50.44 1.65
N ILE A 360 28.51 50.48 2.93
CA ILE A 360 29.18 51.31 3.94
C ILE A 360 30.66 50.92 4.08
N LYS A 361 30.98 49.62 4.01
CA LYS A 361 32.36 49.15 4.08
C LYS A 361 33.17 49.64 2.88
N GLU A 362 32.63 49.53 1.66
CA GLU A 362 33.29 50.03 0.44
C GLU A 362 33.54 51.55 0.50
N ASP A 363 32.55 52.31 0.98
CA ASP A 363 32.67 53.75 1.20
C ASP A 363 33.76 54.09 2.23
N LEU A 364 33.85 53.31 3.31
CA LEU A 364 34.87 53.50 4.35
C LEU A 364 36.27 53.18 3.82
N ASP A 365 36.43 52.10 3.06
CA ASP A 365 37.69 51.73 2.42
C ASP A 365 38.16 52.83 1.45
N THR A 366 37.23 53.39 0.65
CA THR A 366 37.50 54.51 -0.26
C THR A 366 37.93 55.77 0.51
N LYS A 367 37.23 56.11 1.60
CA LYS A 367 37.59 57.25 2.46
C LYS A 367 38.96 57.05 3.12
N SER A 368 39.28 55.82 3.52
CA SER A 368 40.58 55.47 4.09
C SER A 368 41.72 55.70 3.08
N GLN A 369 41.55 55.27 1.83
CA GLN A 369 42.51 55.55 0.75
C GLN A 369 42.69 57.04 0.48
N ASN A 370 41.59 57.80 0.45
CA ASN A 370 41.65 59.25 0.27
C ASN A 370 42.44 59.93 1.41
N ILE A 371 42.24 59.51 2.66
CA ILE A 371 43.00 60.02 3.81
C ILE A 371 44.50 59.70 3.69
N LEU A 372 44.86 58.50 3.22
CA LEU A 372 46.26 58.14 2.96
C LEU A 372 46.88 59.07 1.90
N SER A 373 46.19 59.31 0.79
CA SER A 373 46.66 60.24 -0.26
C SER A 373 46.81 61.67 0.26
N ILE A 374 45.86 62.17 1.07
CA ILE A 374 45.96 63.50 1.70
C ILE A 374 47.18 63.57 2.61
N ARG A 375 47.45 62.51 3.39
CA ARG A 375 48.64 62.45 4.27
C ARG A 375 49.93 62.53 3.45
N GLU A 376 50.06 61.73 2.39
CA GLU A 376 51.24 61.75 1.50
C GLU A 376 51.45 63.13 0.86
N ASN A 377 50.37 63.77 0.41
CA ASN A 377 50.42 65.12 -0.13
C ASN A 377 50.85 66.14 0.93
N PHE A 378 50.35 66.02 2.17
CA PHE A 378 50.74 66.88 3.27
C PHE A 378 52.22 66.73 3.63
N ASP A 379 52.72 65.50 3.73
CA ASP A 379 54.13 65.22 4.00
C ASP A 379 55.03 65.77 2.89
N THR A 380 54.62 65.63 1.63
CA THR A 380 55.31 66.22 0.47
C THR A 380 55.35 67.75 0.57
N ASN A 381 54.22 68.39 0.85
CA ASN A 381 54.14 69.84 1.00
C ASN A 381 54.98 70.34 2.18
N LYS A 382 54.98 69.61 3.30
CA LYS A 382 55.83 69.89 4.46
C LYS A 382 57.31 69.85 4.07
N HIS A 383 57.74 68.84 3.32
CA HIS A 383 59.12 68.75 2.83
C HIS A 383 59.48 69.92 1.91
N ASN A 384 58.60 70.27 0.97
CA ASN A 384 58.79 71.42 0.09
C ASN A 384 58.89 72.74 0.86
N MET A 385 58.09 72.94 1.92
CA MET A 385 58.19 74.11 2.79
C MET A 385 59.53 74.18 3.51
N ILE A 386 60.07 73.05 3.98
CA ILE A 386 61.41 73.00 4.59
C ILE A 386 62.47 73.45 3.57
N ILE A 387 62.43 72.90 2.35
CA ILE A 387 63.36 73.31 1.27
C ILE A 387 63.25 74.81 0.98
N PHE A 388 62.03 75.35 0.90
CA PHE A 388 61.83 76.78 0.66
C PHE A 388 62.38 77.64 1.81
N GLN A 389 62.18 77.22 3.06
CA GLN A 389 62.70 77.90 4.24
C GLN A 389 64.23 77.89 4.28
N ASP A 390 64.86 76.78 3.93
CA ASP A 390 66.32 76.66 3.81
C ASP A 390 66.86 77.59 2.72
N ASN A 391 66.21 77.61 1.54
CA ASN A 391 66.56 78.50 0.43
C ASN A 391 66.43 79.98 0.81
N LEU A 392 65.38 80.35 1.54
CA LEU A 392 65.19 81.72 2.03
C LEU A 392 66.28 82.09 3.05
N THR A 393 66.58 81.18 3.99
CA THR A 393 67.63 81.37 5.01
C THR A 393 68.99 81.59 4.34
N MET A 394 69.32 80.80 3.33
CA MET A 394 70.54 80.95 2.54
C MET A 394 70.57 82.30 1.79
N THR A 395 69.45 82.73 1.21
CA THR A 395 69.36 84.00 0.48
C THR A 395 69.53 85.20 1.43
N VAL A 396 68.90 85.15 2.62
CA VAL A 396 69.07 86.18 3.67
C VAL A 396 70.53 86.22 4.14
N ALA A 397 71.17 85.07 4.34
CA ALA A 397 72.60 85.01 4.71
C ALA A 397 73.49 85.64 3.62
N ASN A 398 73.23 85.33 2.35
CA ASN A 398 73.95 85.91 1.20
C ASN A 398 73.75 87.43 1.12
N LEU A 399 72.52 87.92 1.28
CA LEU A 399 72.22 89.36 1.30
C LEU A 399 72.88 90.07 2.48
N SER A 400 72.88 89.45 3.67
CA SER A 400 73.57 89.99 4.85
C SER A 400 75.08 90.10 4.63
N ALA A 401 75.69 89.10 4.00
CA ALA A 401 77.10 89.13 3.63
C ALA A 401 77.40 90.26 2.63
N ALA A 402 76.60 90.40 1.57
CA ALA A 402 76.73 91.48 0.60
C ALA A 402 76.54 92.87 1.23
N LEU A 403 75.59 93.02 2.15
CA LEU A 403 75.36 94.29 2.85
C LEU A 403 76.56 94.67 3.73
N LYS A 404 77.16 93.72 4.46
CA LYS A 404 78.40 93.96 5.22
C LYS A 404 79.55 94.39 4.32
N GLU A 405 79.66 93.85 3.11
CA GLU A 405 80.67 94.25 2.13
C GLU A 405 80.46 95.70 1.66
N VAL A 406 79.21 96.09 1.39
CA VAL A 406 78.85 97.48 1.06
C VAL A 406 79.14 98.42 2.24
N GLU A 407 78.75 98.05 3.45
CA GLU A 407 79.01 98.82 4.67
C GLU A 407 80.51 99.05 4.87
N ASN A 408 81.32 98.00 4.73
CA ASN A 408 82.79 98.10 4.77
C ASN A 408 83.32 99.06 3.69
N SER A 409 82.76 99.01 2.48
CA SER A 409 83.13 99.90 1.38
C SER A 409 82.78 101.37 1.68
N VAL A 410 81.62 101.65 2.27
CA VAL A 410 81.18 103.00 2.68
C VAL A 410 82.05 103.53 3.83
N ASN A 411 82.35 102.70 4.82
CA ASN A 411 83.22 103.08 5.95
C ASN A 411 84.62 103.48 5.46
N LYS A 412 85.15 102.78 4.45
CA LYS A 412 86.42 103.12 3.81
C LYS A 412 86.38 104.47 3.10
N LEU A 413 85.26 104.83 2.47
CA LEU A 413 85.04 106.16 1.87
C LEU A 413 84.95 107.27 2.91
N LEU A 414 84.23 107.08 4.02
CA LEU A 414 84.14 108.05 5.11
C LEU A 414 85.50 108.36 5.73
N GLN A 415 86.37 107.36 5.84
CA GLN A 415 87.74 107.52 6.33
C GLN A 415 88.60 108.44 5.44
N TYR A 416 88.26 108.60 4.15
CA TYR A 416 88.98 109.45 3.20
C TYR A 416 88.62 110.95 3.35
N TYR A 417 87.45 111.30 3.88
CA TYR A 417 86.95 112.68 3.93
C TYR A 417 87.31 113.47 5.21
N LEU A 418 87.94 112.86 6.21
CA LEU A 418 88.39 113.55 7.44
C LEU A 418 89.89 113.87 7.38
N VAL A 419 90.26 115.05 6.86
CA VAL A 419 91.66 115.56 6.80
C VAL A 419 91.84 116.76 7.75
N PRO A 420 92.90 116.83 8.59
CA PRO A 420 93.14 117.96 9.51
C PRO A 420 93.56 119.26 8.80
N HIS A 421 93.12 120.40 9.32
CA HIS A 421 93.23 121.74 8.71
C HIS A 421 94.67 122.28 8.58
N ARG A 422 95.01 122.82 7.40
CA ARG A 422 96.36 123.28 6.99
C ARG A 422 96.61 124.79 7.14
N SER A 423 95.83 125.52 7.95
CA SER A 423 95.98 126.98 8.09
C SER A 423 95.28 127.53 9.33
N CYS A 424 95.84 128.59 9.95
CA CYS A 424 95.22 129.36 11.04
C CYS A 424 93.82 129.88 10.68
N ARG A 425 93.49 130.03 9.39
CA ARG A 425 92.19 130.56 8.94
C ARG A 425 91.00 129.65 9.24
N ASN A 426 91.27 128.36 9.49
CA ASN A 426 90.23 127.35 9.75
C ASN A 426 90.31 126.82 11.19
N VAL A 427 90.90 127.60 12.09
CA VAL A 427 91.08 127.24 13.51
C VAL A 427 89.98 127.89 14.32
N ILE A 428 89.05 127.07 14.81
CA ILE A 428 87.99 127.49 15.72
C ILE A 428 88.39 126.99 17.12
N SER A 429 88.72 127.91 18.03
CA SER A 429 89.09 127.59 19.41
C SER A 429 88.64 128.68 20.37
N ASN A 430 88.28 128.28 21.59
CA ASN A 430 87.84 129.17 22.65
C ASN A 430 89.02 129.82 23.41
N GLU A 431 90.26 129.41 23.12
CA GLU A 431 91.47 129.98 23.70
C GLU A 431 91.99 131.13 22.84
N THR A 432 92.47 132.21 23.46
CA THR A 432 92.87 133.44 22.76
C THR A 432 94.04 133.26 21.80
N ARG A 433 94.91 132.29 22.05
CA ARG A 433 96.06 131.96 21.18
C ARG A 433 96.27 130.46 21.16
N VAL A 434 96.26 129.86 19.97
CA VAL A 434 96.48 128.42 19.77
C VAL A 434 97.72 128.19 18.94
N ILE A 435 98.59 127.29 19.39
CA ILE A 435 99.76 126.87 18.61
C ILE A 435 99.32 125.81 17.61
N VAL A 436 99.52 126.07 16.32
CA VAL A 436 99.19 125.17 15.22
C VAL A 436 100.45 124.82 14.46
N THR A 437 100.56 123.56 14.06
CA THR A 437 101.71 123.07 13.28
C THR A 437 101.37 123.21 11.80
N LEU A 438 102.10 124.08 11.09
CA LEU A 438 101.94 124.21 9.65
C LEU A 438 102.54 123.00 8.93
N SER A 439 102.14 122.79 7.67
CA SER A 439 102.68 121.73 6.81
C SER A 439 104.20 121.82 6.56
N SER A 440 104.85 122.93 6.93
CA SER A 440 106.30 123.12 6.93
C SER A 440 106.99 122.64 8.22
N GLY A 441 106.25 122.11 9.20
CA GLY A 441 106.77 121.68 10.50
C GLY A 441 107.03 122.83 11.49
N LEU A 442 106.92 124.09 11.06
CA LEU A 442 106.97 125.25 11.96
C LEU A 442 105.71 125.30 12.83
N LYS A 443 105.93 125.45 14.14
CA LYS A 443 104.86 125.76 15.11
C LYS A 443 104.64 127.26 15.14
N VAL A 444 103.44 127.69 14.78
CA VAL A 444 103.04 129.10 14.80
C VAL A 444 101.88 129.29 15.76
N MET A 445 101.86 130.44 16.42
CA MET A 445 100.78 130.80 17.34
C MET A 445 99.73 131.62 16.57
N CYS A 446 98.55 131.04 16.37
CA CYS A 446 97.41 131.70 15.74
C CYS A 446 96.58 132.43 16.82
N ASP A 447 96.39 133.74 16.67
CA ASP A 447 95.49 134.53 17.52
C ASP A 447 94.05 134.34 17.00
N THR A 448 93.13 133.86 17.84
CA THR A 448 91.77 133.45 17.45
C THR A 448 90.73 134.56 17.64
N LYS A 449 91.18 135.79 17.93
CA LYS A 449 90.37 136.95 18.31
C LYS A 449 90.03 137.92 17.16
N THR A 450 90.07 137.48 15.91
CA THR A 450 89.59 138.27 14.74
C THR A 450 88.63 137.48 13.90
#